data_AF-A0A6J8EDE4-F1
#
_entry.id   AF-A0A6J8EDE4-F1
#
_cell.length_a   1.000
_cell.length_b   1.000
_cell.length_c   1.000
_cell.angle_alpha   90.00
_cell.angle_beta   90.00
_cell.angle_gamma   90.00
#
_symmetry.space_group_name_H-M   'P 1'
#
loop_
_entity.id
_entity.type
_entity.pdbx_description
1 polymer ?
#
loop_
_entity_poly.entity_id
_entity_poly.type
_entity_poly.pdbx_seq_one_letter_code
_entity_poly.pdbx_strand_id
1 'polypeptide(L)'
;MTRIAVVCNIKNKYTTLYIPDQRIVKTTPKMKGAFNFAVCILSVCCLFLLNGATARCDEETHCQHELKQYLKNSELGMVGGRKPVCDSEGNYAPKQCSGSQCYCVREDGKQIHGFTVNRWEAEQQTCKCARSQAEYQETGMVGKVFRCTADGSYDDIQCTGSQCYCADEEGQQVGSDSVHIMFLENLNC
;
A
#
# COMPACT_ATOMS: atom_id res chain seq x y z
N MET A 1 -40.61 -19.42 19.59
CA MET A 1 -39.63 -18.78 18.70
C MET A 1 -38.32 -18.62 19.47
N THR A 2 -37.32 -19.44 19.18
CA THR A 2 -36.04 -19.46 19.92
C THR A 2 -35.17 -18.31 19.42
N ARG A 3 -34.79 -17.38 20.31
CA ARG A 3 -33.86 -16.30 19.98
C ARG A 3 -32.44 -16.85 19.93
N ILE A 4 -31.84 -16.87 18.73
CA ILE A 4 -30.43 -17.21 18.53
C ILE A 4 -29.61 -15.93 18.73
N ALA A 5 -28.62 -15.97 19.62
CA ALA A 5 -27.71 -14.85 19.84
C ALA A 5 -26.40 -15.10 19.06
N VAL A 6 -26.08 -14.22 18.12
CA VAL A 6 -24.80 -14.23 17.41
C VAL A 6 -23.94 -13.11 17.98
N VAL A 7 -22.82 -13.48 18.63
CA VAL A 7 -21.87 -12.52 19.17
C VAL A 7 -20.68 -12.47 18.22
N CYS A 8 -20.51 -11.34 17.54
CA CYS A 8 -19.37 -11.12 16.66
C CYS A 8 -18.21 -10.59 17.50
N ASN A 9 -17.13 -11.36 17.64
CA ASN A 9 -15.96 -10.92 18.40
C ASN A 9 -14.94 -10.27 17.44
N ILE A 10 -15.05 -8.94 17.34
CA ILE A 10 -14.21 -8.11 16.46
C ILE A 10 -12.72 -8.24 16.80
N LYS A 11 -12.37 -8.53 18.06
CA LYS A 11 -10.97 -8.64 18.49
C LYS A 11 -10.27 -9.92 18.01
N ASN A 12 -11.02 -11.02 17.81
CA ASN A 12 -10.42 -12.33 17.57
C ASN A 12 -10.75 -12.93 16.18
N LYS A 13 -11.46 -12.23 15.29
CA LYS A 13 -11.81 -12.73 13.94
C LYS A 13 -12.51 -14.11 13.93
N TYR A 14 -13.30 -14.42 14.97
CA TYR A 14 -14.17 -15.60 15.03
C TYR A 14 -15.61 -15.19 15.25
N THR A 15 -16.54 -15.96 14.69
CA THR A 15 -17.97 -15.86 14.99
C THR A 15 -18.35 -17.01 15.90
N THR A 16 -18.88 -16.72 17.08
CA THR A 16 -19.35 -17.73 18.03
C THR A 16 -20.87 -17.76 18.02
N LEU A 17 -21.44 -18.91 17.66
CA LEU A 17 -22.88 -19.13 17.65
C LEU A 17 -23.32 -19.72 18.99
N TYR A 18 -24.24 -19.04 19.70
CA TYR A 18 -24.85 -19.56 20.93
C TYR A 18 -26.30 -19.95 20.67
N ILE A 19 -26.60 -21.24 20.82
CA ILE A 19 -27.95 -21.81 20.71
C ILE A 19 -28.41 -22.18 22.12
N PRO A 20 -29.49 -21.59 22.65
CA PRO A 20 -30.01 -21.93 23.97
C PRO A 20 -30.81 -23.23 23.89
N ASP A 21 -30.09 -24.36 23.94
CA ASP A 21 -30.48 -25.65 24.56
C ASP A 21 -29.45 -26.76 24.30
N GLN A 22 -28.37 -26.49 23.55
CA GLN A 22 -27.28 -27.45 23.38
C GLN A 22 -25.94 -26.72 23.56
N ARG A 23 -25.11 -27.20 24.51
CA ARG A 23 -23.74 -26.72 24.78
C ARG A 23 -22.80 -27.07 23.60
N ILE A 24 -23.10 -26.63 22.39
CA ILE A 24 -22.22 -26.82 21.23
C ILE A 24 -21.81 -25.45 20.73
N VAL A 25 -20.59 -25.07 21.13
CA VAL A 25 -19.88 -23.90 20.62
C VAL A 25 -19.18 -24.34 19.32
N LYS A 26 -19.65 -23.87 18.16
CA LYS A 26 -18.90 -24.03 16.90
C LYS A 26 -18.14 -22.74 16.61
N THR A 27 -16.82 -22.81 16.77
CA THR A 27 -15.86 -21.79 16.31
C THR A 27 -15.29 -22.21 14.96
N THR A 28 -15.51 -21.43 13.91
CA THR A 28 -14.87 -21.68 12.61
C THR A 28 -13.89 -20.55 12.27
N PRO A 29 -12.64 -20.86 11.89
CA PRO A 29 -11.73 -19.87 11.31
C PRO A 29 -12.16 -19.58 9.86
N LYS A 30 -12.17 -18.32 9.44
CA LYS A 30 -12.41 -17.98 8.03
C LYS A 30 -11.15 -18.31 7.22
N MET A 31 -11.24 -19.35 6.39
CA MET A 31 -10.22 -19.76 5.42
C MET A 31 -10.06 -18.71 4.31
N LYS A 32 -8.81 -18.54 3.86
CA LYS A 32 -8.41 -17.78 2.67
C LYS A 32 -8.77 -18.55 1.39
N GLY A 33 -9.19 -17.86 0.34
CA GLY A 33 -9.26 -18.41 -1.02
C GLY A 33 -10.61 -18.24 -1.70
N ALA A 34 -10.57 -17.67 -2.91
CA ALA A 34 -11.72 -17.43 -3.77
C ALA A 34 -12.41 -18.74 -4.20
N PHE A 35 -13.72 -18.82 -4.00
CA PHE A 35 -14.59 -19.73 -4.76
C PHE A 35 -15.93 -19.04 -5.02
N ASN A 36 -16.18 -18.78 -6.31
CA ASN A 36 -17.48 -18.36 -6.81
C ASN A 36 -18.46 -19.54 -6.74
N PHE A 37 -19.55 -19.35 -6.01
CA PHE A 37 -20.96 -19.57 -6.38
C PHE A 37 -21.79 -19.87 -5.13
N ALA A 38 -22.73 -18.98 -4.85
CA ALA A 38 -24.03 -19.28 -4.27
C ALA A 38 -24.10 -20.05 -2.93
N VAL A 39 -23.67 -19.44 -1.81
CA VAL A 39 -24.38 -19.60 -0.51
C VAL A 39 -24.31 -18.29 0.30
N CYS A 40 -24.90 -17.23 -0.24
CA CYS A 40 -25.35 -16.08 0.55
C CYS A 40 -26.86 -16.19 0.70
N ILE A 41 -27.33 -17.18 1.46
CA ILE A 41 -28.76 -17.30 1.75
C ILE A 41 -28.91 -17.40 3.27
N LEU A 42 -29.34 -16.27 3.82
CA LEU A 42 -29.99 -16.11 5.13
C LEU A 42 -29.11 -16.24 6.38
N SER A 43 -28.18 -15.31 6.58
CA SER A 43 -27.88 -14.81 7.93
C SER A 43 -27.30 -13.41 7.88
N VAL A 44 -27.83 -12.54 8.73
CA VAL A 44 -27.75 -11.07 8.68
C VAL A 44 -26.32 -10.57 8.87
N CYS A 45 -25.63 -10.29 7.77
CA CYS A 45 -24.53 -9.32 7.70
C CYS A 45 -24.87 -8.07 6.86
N CYS A 46 -26.08 -7.97 6.29
CA CYS A 46 -26.52 -6.79 5.54
C CYS A 46 -28.04 -6.60 5.67
N LEU A 47 -28.51 -5.94 6.73
CA LEU A 47 -29.82 -5.28 6.73
C LEU A 47 -29.67 -3.87 7.29
N PHE A 48 -29.06 -3.00 6.49
CA PHE A 48 -29.47 -1.60 6.35
C PHE A 48 -29.09 -1.16 4.93
N LEU A 49 -29.95 -1.52 3.96
CA LEU A 49 -30.06 -0.79 2.70
C LEU A 49 -31.20 0.21 2.86
N LEU A 50 -30.89 1.40 3.33
CA LEU A 50 -31.49 2.64 2.85
C LEU A 50 -30.34 3.68 2.88
N ASN A 51 -29.82 3.99 1.69
CA ASN A 51 -28.66 4.85 1.39
C ASN A 51 -27.28 4.17 1.36
N GLY A 52 -27.07 3.30 0.36
CA GLY A 52 -25.85 3.30 -0.45
C GLY A 52 -24.46 3.17 0.21
N ALA A 53 -24.32 2.65 1.43
CA ALA A 53 -23.00 2.44 2.05
C ALA A 53 -22.68 0.93 2.14
N THR A 54 -21.69 0.51 1.36
CA THR A 54 -21.07 -0.82 1.47
C THR A 54 -20.22 -0.88 2.73
N ALA A 55 -20.61 -1.68 3.74
CA ALA A 55 -19.78 -1.92 4.91
C ALA A 55 -18.67 -2.93 4.55
N ARG A 56 -17.43 -2.44 4.38
CA ARG A 56 -16.23 -3.26 4.21
C ARG A 56 -15.63 -3.52 5.60
N CYS A 57 -15.34 -4.78 5.92
CA CYS A 57 -14.50 -5.07 7.09
C CYS A 57 -13.07 -4.68 6.70
N ASP A 58 -12.53 -3.60 7.28
CA ASP A 58 -11.14 -3.18 7.02
C ASP A 58 -10.18 -4.30 7.46
N GLU A 59 -9.53 -4.93 6.50
CA GLU A 59 -8.48 -5.91 6.75
C GLU A 59 -7.20 -5.14 7.09
N GLU A 60 -6.73 -5.30 8.34
CA GLU A 60 -5.48 -4.70 8.80
C GLU A 60 -4.29 -5.12 7.91
N THR A 61 -3.60 -4.14 7.33
CA THR A 61 -2.45 -4.34 6.46
C THR A 61 -1.17 -4.69 7.23
N HIS A 62 -0.11 -5.07 6.52
CA HIS A 62 1.19 -5.37 7.15
C HIS A 62 1.80 -4.14 7.86
N CYS A 63 1.81 -2.97 7.20
CA CYS A 63 2.34 -1.74 7.80
C CYS A 63 1.53 -1.32 9.03
N GLN A 64 0.19 -1.37 8.96
CA GLN A 64 -0.67 -1.05 10.10
C GLN A 64 -0.39 -1.96 11.30
N HIS A 65 -0.19 -3.25 11.03
CA HIS A 65 0.16 -4.21 12.07
C HIS A 65 1.50 -3.90 12.72
N GLU A 66 2.55 -3.65 11.92
CA GLU A 66 3.87 -3.30 12.42
C GLU A 66 3.85 -1.98 13.21
N LEU A 67 3.10 -0.98 12.74
CA LEU A 67 2.92 0.28 13.46
C LEU A 67 2.26 0.07 14.83
N LYS A 68 1.21 -0.75 14.93
CA LYS A 68 0.58 -1.08 16.22
C LYS A 68 1.55 -1.78 17.17
N GLN A 69 2.34 -2.73 16.67
CA GLN A 69 3.36 -3.41 17.47
C GLN A 69 4.42 -2.41 17.98
N TYR A 70 4.90 -1.53 17.10
CA TYR A 70 5.86 -0.49 17.48
C TYR A 70 5.30 0.40 18.60
N LEU A 71 4.06 0.89 18.47
CA LEU A 71 3.43 1.74 19.47
C LEU A 71 3.26 1.01 20.81
N LYS A 72 2.80 -0.23 20.78
CA LYS A 72 2.67 -1.06 21.99
C LYS A 72 4.01 -1.28 22.69
N ASN A 73 5.08 -1.56 21.93
CA ASN A 73 6.41 -1.73 22.49
C ASN A 73 6.95 -0.42 23.08
N SER A 74 6.67 0.71 22.43
CA SER A 74 6.99 2.04 22.94
C SER A 74 6.26 2.35 24.25
N GLU A 75 4.99 1.96 24.39
CA GLU A 75 4.22 2.08 25.65
C GLU A 75 4.80 1.23 26.79
N LEU A 76 5.38 0.07 26.45
CA LEU A 76 6.08 -0.81 27.38
C LEU A 76 7.50 -0.32 27.73
N GLY A 77 7.91 0.85 27.22
CA GLY A 77 9.24 1.42 27.46
C GLY A 77 10.37 0.73 26.69
N MET A 78 10.05 -0.07 25.68
CA MET A 78 11.06 -0.67 24.80
C MET A 78 11.53 0.37 23.79
N VAL A 79 12.85 0.60 23.74
CA VAL A 79 13.50 1.59 22.87
C VAL A 79 14.33 0.89 21.79
N GLY A 80 14.44 1.49 20.60
CA GLY A 80 15.31 1.01 19.52
C GLY A 80 14.61 0.36 18.32
N GLY A 81 13.27 0.29 18.33
CA GLY A 81 12.49 -0.13 17.16
C GLY A 81 12.51 0.92 16.04
N ARG A 82 12.24 0.50 14.81
CA ARG A 82 11.95 1.41 13.69
C ARG A 82 10.44 1.61 13.60
N LYS A 83 9.98 2.87 13.64
CA LYS A 83 8.57 3.20 13.42
C LYS A 83 8.29 3.19 11.92
N PRO A 84 7.46 2.28 11.38
CA PRO A 84 7.06 2.34 9.98
C PRO A 84 6.13 3.53 9.75
N VAL A 85 6.16 4.08 8.54
CA VAL A 85 5.21 5.10 8.08
C VAL A 85 4.23 4.42 7.13
N CYS A 86 2.94 4.53 7.40
CA CYS A 86 1.90 3.98 6.54
C CYS A 86 1.16 5.11 5.81
N ASP A 87 0.66 4.83 4.62
CA ASP A 87 -0.21 5.75 3.88
C ASP A 87 -1.68 5.67 4.34
N SER A 88 -2.57 6.41 3.67
CA SER A 88 -4.00 6.47 3.99
C SER A 88 -4.74 5.16 3.76
N GLU A 89 -4.24 4.29 2.89
CA GLU A 89 -4.81 2.96 2.63
C GLU A 89 -4.24 1.92 3.61
N GLY A 90 -3.22 2.31 4.37
CA GLY A 90 -2.53 1.45 5.33
C GLY A 90 -1.36 0.70 4.73
N ASN A 91 -1.01 0.88 3.46
CA ASN A 91 0.20 0.28 2.91
C ASN A 91 1.44 1.03 3.42
N TYR A 92 2.64 0.53 3.12
CA TYR A 92 3.85 1.28 3.44
C TYR A 92 3.92 2.55 2.61
N ALA A 93 4.07 3.69 3.29
CA ALA A 93 4.29 4.95 2.61
C ALA A 93 5.58 4.85 1.75
N PRO A 94 5.62 5.46 0.56
CA PRO A 94 6.76 5.34 -0.36
C PRO A 94 8.12 5.65 0.27
N LYS A 95 8.17 6.64 1.18
CA LYS A 95 9.38 7.04 1.91
C LYS A 95 9.38 6.43 3.30
N GLN A 96 10.45 5.71 3.64
CA GLN A 96 10.74 5.27 4.99
C GLN A 96 12.07 5.86 5.45
N CYS A 97 12.23 6.07 6.76
CA CYS A 97 13.46 6.63 7.31
C CYS A 97 13.97 5.79 8.48
N SER A 98 15.28 5.58 8.54
CA SER A 98 15.95 4.88 9.62
C SER A 98 17.27 5.56 9.95
N GLY A 99 17.47 5.92 11.22
CA GLY A 99 18.64 6.69 11.63
C GLY A 99 18.73 8.01 10.86
N SER A 100 19.89 8.26 10.23
CA SER A 100 20.16 9.47 9.45
C SER A 100 19.77 9.38 7.97
N GLN A 101 19.19 8.27 7.52
CA GLN A 101 18.88 8.04 6.10
C GLN A 101 17.39 7.84 5.87
N CYS A 102 16.94 8.22 4.68
CA CYS A 102 15.62 7.93 4.15
C CYS A 102 15.74 7.21 2.82
N TYR A 103 14.85 6.27 2.57
CA TYR A 103 14.90 5.37 1.42
C TYR A 103 13.49 5.10 0.88
N CYS A 104 13.44 4.78 -0.40
CA CYS A 104 12.19 4.39 -1.05
C CYS A 104 11.86 2.92 -0.78
N VAL A 105 10.58 2.64 -0.61
CA VAL A 105 10.04 1.29 -0.47
C VAL A 105 8.88 1.05 -1.43
N ARG A 106 8.65 -0.22 -1.74
CA ARG A 106 7.44 -0.71 -2.37
C ARG A 106 6.25 -0.68 -1.41
N GLU A 107 5.07 -0.90 -1.95
CA GLU A 107 3.81 -1.02 -1.21
C GLU A 107 3.83 -2.12 -0.13
N ASP A 108 4.60 -3.19 -0.38
CA ASP A 108 4.81 -4.31 0.56
C ASP A 108 5.92 -4.04 1.61
N GLY A 109 6.53 -2.86 1.57
CA GLY A 109 7.58 -2.43 2.51
C GLY A 109 9.01 -2.83 2.11
N LYS A 110 9.21 -3.53 0.99
CA LYS A 110 10.58 -3.85 0.52
C LYS A 110 11.30 -2.60 0.03
N GLN A 111 12.54 -2.44 0.46
CA GLN A 111 13.39 -1.32 0.05
C GLN A 111 13.72 -1.41 -1.45
N ILE A 112 13.63 -0.25 -2.12
CA ILE A 112 14.09 -0.03 -3.50
C ILE A 112 15.50 0.55 -3.40
N HIS A 113 16.50 -0.23 -3.75
CA HIS A 113 17.90 0.18 -3.68
C HIS A 113 18.23 1.25 -4.73
N GLY A 114 19.23 2.09 -4.45
CA GLY A 114 19.62 3.22 -5.30
C GLY A 114 18.95 4.54 -4.96
N PHE A 115 17.82 4.50 -4.25
CA PHE A 115 17.07 5.69 -3.84
C PHE A 115 17.16 5.88 -2.32
N THR A 116 18.34 6.29 -1.86
CA THR A 116 18.62 6.53 -0.44
C THR A 116 19.37 7.84 -0.31
N VAL A 117 18.79 8.75 0.48
CA VAL A 117 19.34 10.08 0.73
C VAL A 117 19.46 10.31 2.23
N ASN A 118 20.20 11.34 2.62
CA ASN A 118 20.25 11.71 4.02
C ASN A 118 18.93 12.34 4.46
N ARG A 119 18.61 12.22 5.75
CA ARG A 119 17.33 12.71 6.31
C ARG A 119 17.11 14.20 6.06
N TRP A 120 18.17 15.02 6.04
CA TRP A 120 18.09 16.46 5.78
C TRP A 120 17.87 16.79 4.29
N GLU A 121 18.13 15.86 3.39
CA GLU A 121 17.84 15.97 1.94
C GLU A 121 16.47 15.39 1.58
N ALA A 122 15.84 14.66 2.52
CA ALA A 122 14.63 13.88 2.27
C ALA A 122 13.32 14.68 2.39
N GLU A 123 13.38 16.01 2.49
CA GLU A 123 12.18 16.85 2.64
C GLU A 123 11.25 16.67 1.44
N GLN A 124 11.79 16.78 0.23
CA GLN A 124 11.05 16.66 -1.04
C GLN A 124 11.03 15.24 -1.60
N GLN A 125 11.58 14.27 -0.88
CA GLN A 125 11.63 12.88 -1.32
C GLN A 125 10.22 12.28 -1.46
N THR A 126 9.78 12.08 -2.72
CA THR A 126 8.46 11.52 -3.07
C THR A 126 8.47 10.01 -3.32
N CYS A 127 9.59 9.47 -3.82
CA CYS A 127 9.74 8.06 -4.21
C CYS A 127 8.80 7.57 -5.34
N LYS A 128 8.12 8.47 -6.05
CA LYS A 128 7.15 8.11 -7.09
C LYS A 128 7.81 7.40 -8.28
N CYS A 129 8.89 7.97 -8.82
CA CYS A 129 9.63 7.38 -9.93
C CYS A 129 10.24 6.04 -9.54
N ALA A 130 10.85 5.96 -8.36
CA ALA A 130 11.41 4.72 -7.83
C ALA A 130 10.38 3.59 -7.76
N ARG A 131 9.17 3.88 -7.23
CA ARG A 131 8.09 2.89 -7.15
C ARG A 131 7.58 2.47 -8.52
N SER A 132 7.32 3.41 -9.43
CA SER A 132 6.87 3.10 -10.78
C SER A 132 7.90 2.31 -11.59
N GLN A 133 9.19 2.62 -11.41
CA GLN A 133 10.29 1.86 -12.03
C GLN A 133 10.31 0.42 -11.52
N ALA A 134 10.24 0.21 -10.20
CA ALA A 134 10.25 -1.12 -9.59
C ALA A 134 9.03 -1.96 -10.03
N GLU A 135 7.84 -1.36 -10.04
CA GLU A 135 6.62 -2.02 -10.52
C GLU A 135 6.73 -2.42 -12.00
N TYR A 136 7.20 -1.50 -12.85
CA TYR A 136 7.36 -1.78 -14.27
C TYR A 136 8.39 -2.89 -14.52
N GLN A 137 9.50 -2.90 -13.79
CA GLN A 137 10.52 -3.96 -13.90
C GLN A 137 9.96 -5.34 -13.57
N GLU A 138 9.03 -5.44 -12.62
CA GLU A 138 8.38 -6.71 -12.25
C GLU A 138 7.47 -7.27 -13.34
N THR A 139 6.94 -6.41 -14.23
CA THR A 139 6.17 -6.88 -15.39
C THR A 139 7.04 -7.62 -16.42
N GLY A 140 8.36 -7.44 -16.38
CA GLY A 140 9.29 -7.96 -17.39
C GLY A 140 9.18 -7.28 -18.76
N MET A 141 8.37 -6.20 -18.87
CA MET A 141 8.26 -5.43 -20.09
C MET A 141 9.48 -4.53 -20.30
N VAL A 142 9.79 -4.27 -21.57
CA VAL A 142 10.84 -3.34 -21.99
C VAL A 142 10.21 -2.22 -22.81
N GLY A 143 10.88 -1.06 -22.85
CA GLY A 143 10.45 0.08 -23.67
C GLY A 143 10.03 1.32 -22.88
N LYS A 144 10.04 1.30 -21.54
CA LYS A 144 9.96 2.52 -20.73
C LYS A 144 11.29 2.74 -20.00
N VAL A 145 11.85 3.94 -20.15
CA VAL A 145 13.07 4.34 -19.43
C VAL A 145 12.66 5.33 -18.36
N PHE A 146 12.84 4.92 -17.10
CA PHE A 146 12.61 5.78 -15.95
C PHE A 146 13.88 6.55 -15.64
N ARG A 147 13.80 7.88 -15.75
CA ARG A 147 14.86 8.77 -15.26
C ARG A 147 14.43 9.27 -13.90
N CYS A 148 15.09 8.80 -12.86
CA CYS A 148 14.75 9.16 -11.49
C CYS A 148 15.90 9.94 -10.87
N THR A 149 15.57 10.92 -10.03
CA THR A 149 16.52 11.60 -9.15
C THR A 149 16.95 10.67 -8.01
N ALA A 150 18.01 11.04 -7.27
CA ALA A 150 18.56 10.21 -6.20
C ALA A 150 17.60 10.01 -5.00
N ASP A 151 16.67 10.94 -4.78
CA ASP A 151 15.58 10.81 -3.81
C ASP A 151 14.44 9.91 -4.32
N GLY A 152 14.46 9.51 -5.59
CA GLY A 152 13.45 8.63 -6.20
C GLY A 152 12.21 9.36 -6.72
N SER A 153 12.29 10.67 -6.84
CA SER A 153 11.34 11.50 -7.59
C SER A 153 11.61 11.40 -9.10
N TYR A 154 10.68 11.88 -9.93
CA TYR A 154 10.87 11.91 -11.38
C TYR A 154 11.89 13.00 -11.76
N ASP A 155 12.80 12.67 -12.68
CA ASP A 155 13.58 13.66 -13.43
C ASP A 155 12.62 14.42 -14.36
N ASP A 156 12.92 15.69 -14.62
CA ASP A 156 12.16 16.56 -15.51
C ASP A 156 12.11 16.06 -16.96
N ILE A 157 12.93 15.08 -17.33
CA ILE A 157 12.92 14.40 -18.62
C ILE A 157 12.56 12.93 -18.44
N GLN A 158 11.56 12.42 -19.16
CA GLN A 158 11.24 10.99 -19.23
C GLN A 158 11.24 10.47 -20.66
N CYS A 159 11.42 9.17 -20.84
CA CYS A 159 11.44 8.57 -22.17
C CYS A 159 10.58 7.30 -22.27
N THR A 160 9.83 7.19 -23.37
CA THR A 160 9.09 5.99 -23.75
C THR A 160 9.46 5.60 -25.17
N GLY A 161 9.91 4.36 -25.34
CA GLY A 161 10.54 3.89 -26.56
C GLY A 161 11.81 4.68 -26.85
N SER A 162 11.83 5.36 -28.00
CA SER A 162 12.92 6.23 -28.42
C SER A 162 12.61 7.72 -28.26
N GLN A 163 11.43 8.08 -27.73
CA GLN A 163 10.99 9.47 -27.58
C GLN A 163 11.11 9.90 -26.13
N CYS A 164 11.68 11.09 -25.93
CA CYS A 164 11.85 11.73 -24.63
C CYS A 164 11.09 13.06 -24.60
N TYR A 165 10.58 13.42 -23.43
CA TYR A 165 9.70 14.57 -23.23
C TYR A 165 9.89 15.17 -21.84
N CYS A 166 9.54 16.45 -21.69
CA CYS A 166 9.50 17.07 -20.37
C CYS A 166 8.36 16.47 -19.54
N ALA A 167 8.64 16.15 -18.29
CA ALA A 167 7.74 15.47 -17.40
C ALA A 167 7.45 16.28 -16.15
N ASP A 168 6.25 16.11 -15.60
CA ASP A 168 5.87 16.66 -14.32
C ASP A 168 6.30 15.74 -13.15
N GLU A 169 5.90 16.12 -11.93
CA GLU A 169 6.17 15.36 -10.70
C GLU A 169 5.56 13.95 -10.69
N GLU A 170 4.67 13.63 -11.63
CA GLU A 170 4.04 12.32 -11.82
C GLU A 170 4.66 11.52 -12.97
N GLY A 171 5.66 12.09 -13.65
CA GLY A 171 6.30 11.50 -14.82
C GLY A 171 5.47 11.59 -16.10
N GLN A 172 4.42 12.43 -16.11
CA GLN A 172 3.55 12.64 -17.26
C GLN A 172 4.08 13.76 -18.15
N GLN A 173 3.86 13.63 -19.47
CA GLN A 173 4.33 14.62 -20.44
C GLN A 173 3.68 15.99 -20.21
N VAL A 174 4.52 17.01 -20.10
CA VAL A 174 4.14 18.42 -20.06
C VAL A 174 4.37 19.03 -21.43
N GLY A 175 3.35 19.70 -21.96
CA GLY A 175 3.40 20.31 -23.29
C GLY A 175 3.36 19.27 -24.42
N SER A 176 3.69 19.72 -25.63
CA SER A 176 3.72 18.88 -26.84
C SER A 176 5.12 18.49 -27.28
N ASP A 177 6.15 19.07 -26.66
CA ASP A 177 7.52 18.89 -27.11
C ASP A 177 8.02 17.49 -26.77
N SER A 178 8.61 16.84 -27.77
CA SER A 178 9.27 15.55 -27.63
C SER A 178 10.39 15.44 -28.64
N VAL A 179 11.49 14.81 -28.22
CA VAL A 179 12.67 14.59 -29.06
C VAL A 179 13.03 13.12 -29.08
N HIS A 180 13.68 12.69 -30.14
CA HIS A 180 14.31 11.37 -30.15
C HIS A 180 15.45 11.33 -29.12
N ILE A 181 15.68 10.20 -28.45
CA ILE A 181 16.69 10.03 -27.37
C ILE A 181 18.11 10.47 -27.78
N MET A 182 18.42 10.43 -29.08
CA MET A 182 19.69 10.90 -29.65
C MET A 182 19.85 12.43 -29.62
N PHE A 183 18.78 13.18 -29.40
CA PHE A 183 18.73 14.64 -29.34
C PHE A 183 18.27 15.13 -27.96
N LEU A 184 18.52 14.34 -26.90
CA LEU A 184 18.08 14.66 -25.54
C LEU A 184 18.57 16.05 -25.08
N GLU A 185 19.77 16.44 -25.47
CA GLU A 185 20.38 17.74 -25.16
C GLU A 185 19.62 18.93 -25.76
N ASN A 186 18.76 18.71 -26.75
CA ASN A 186 17.93 19.76 -27.36
C ASN A 186 16.58 19.93 -26.66
N LEU A 187 16.25 19.06 -25.70
CA LEU A 187 15.02 19.15 -24.93
C LEU A 187 15.27 20.01 -23.70
N ASN A 188 14.65 21.20 -23.67
CA ASN A 188 14.76 22.12 -22.55
C ASN A 188 13.52 22.02 -21.67
N CYS A 189 13.73 21.45 -20.49
CA CYS A 189 12.86 21.49 -19.33
C CYS A 189 13.59 22.36 -18.27
#